data_AF-A0A7X0AHW6-F1
#
_entry.id   AF-A0A7X0AHW6-F1
#
_cell.length_a   1.000
_cell.length_b   1.000
_cell.length_c   1.000
_cell.angle_alpha   90.00
_cell.angle_beta   90.00
_cell.angle_gamma   90.00
#
_symmetry.space_group_name_H-M   'P 1'
#
loop_
_entity.id
_entity.type
_entity.pdbx_description
1 polymer ?
#
loop_
_entity_poly.entity_id
_entity_poly.type
_entity_poly.pdbx_seq_one_letter_code
_entity_poly.pdbx_strand_id
1 'polypeptide(L)'
;MTSSIDKLHDASLVAVNFDWQARTCSFNFSGTPHKLEPFTVTFYSVTELLIPASYPWGSSVSVLEFREKGEGLYELAMQSGDTITVVAPNCSFKADGCAAAQLQR
;
A
#
# COMPACT_ATOMS: atom_id res chain seq x y z
N MET A 1 15.87 6.57 9.54
CA MET A 1 15.85 6.09 8.15
C MET A 1 14.46 6.40 7.63
N THR A 2 14.32 7.44 6.80
CA THR A 2 13.03 7.80 6.18
C THR A 2 12.66 6.69 5.21
N SER A 3 11.82 5.76 5.66
CA SER A 3 11.32 4.67 4.85
C SER A 3 10.51 5.30 3.71
N SER A 4 10.70 4.88 2.46
CA SER A 4 10.03 5.43 1.27
C SER A 4 8.49 5.46 1.35
N ILE A 5 7.95 4.79 2.36
CA ILE A 5 6.57 4.68 2.81
C ILE A 5 5.95 6.01 3.26
N ASP A 6 6.74 6.98 3.75
CA ASP A 6 6.24 8.31 4.13
C ASP A 6 5.63 9.09 2.94
N LYS A 7 5.78 8.56 1.71
CA LYS A 7 5.32 9.16 0.44
C LYS A 7 3.98 8.61 -0.06
N LEU A 8 3.23 7.89 0.77
CA LEU A 8 1.94 7.33 0.37
C LEU A 8 0.78 8.34 0.40
N HIS A 9 0.98 9.56 0.91
CA HIS A 9 -0.05 10.60 0.90
C HIS A 9 -0.58 10.85 -0.53
N ASP A 10 -1.90 10.87 -0.66
CA ASP A 10 -2.64 10.97 -1.93
C ASP A 10 -2.40 9.82 -2.93
N ALA A 11 -1.75 8.72 -2.52
CA ALA A 11 -1.66 7.54 -3.36
C ALA A 11 -3.04 6.91 -3.56
N SER A 12 -3.39 6.51 -4.78
CA SER A 12 -4.66 5.83 -5.04
C SER A 12 -4.50 4.32 -4.92
N LEU A 13 -5.11 3.72 -3.89
CA LEU A 13 -5.12 2.28 -3.66
C LEU A 13 -6.14 1.61 -4.60
N VAL A 14 -5.66 0.77 -5.51
CA VAL A 14 -6.51 0.12 -6.52
C VAL A 14 -6.86 -1.33 -6.18
N ALA A 15 -5.99 -2.03 -5.45
CA ALA A 15 -6.23 -3.41 -5.08
C ALA A 15 -5.44 -3.81 -3.84
N VAL A 16 -6.05 -4.64 -3.01
CA VAL A 16 -5.39 -5.37 -1.92
C VAL A 16 -5.46 -6.85 -2.25
N ASN A 17 -4.29 -7.48 -2.37
CA ASN A 17 -4.18 -8.92 -2.63
C ASN A 17 -3.59 -9.61 -1.41
N PHE A 18 -4.17 -10.74 -1.01
CA PHE A 18 -3.64 -11.58 0.07
C PHE A 18 -3.32 -12.97 -0.46
N ASP A 19 -2.05 -13.38 -0.36
CA ASP A 19 -1.60 -14.74 -0.64
C ASP A 19 -1.59 -15.55 0.66
N TRP A 20 -2.53 -16.49 0.75
CA TRP A 20 -2.68 -17.36 1.92
C TRP A 20 -1.52 -18.32 2.13
N GLN A 21 -0.91 -18.81 1.06
CA GLN A 21 0.19 -19.77 1.15
C GLN A 21 1.47 -19.08 1.61
N ALA A 22 1.78 -17.93 1.03
CA ALA A 22 2.98 -17.16 1.35
C ALA A 22 2.81 -16.28 2.61
N ARG A 23 1.57 -16.08 3.07
CA ARG A 23 1.20 -15.06 4.09
C ARG A 23 1.75 -13.69 3.72
N THR A 24 1.55 -13.28 2.48
CA THR A 24 1.94 -11.97 1.98
C THR A 24 0.72 -11.16 1.61
N CYS A 25 0.79 -9.85 1.84
CA CYS A 25 -0.24 -8.92 1.42
C CYS A 25 0.38 -7.84 0.55
N SER A 26 -0.21 -7.59 -0.62
CA SER A 26 0.25 -6.56 -1.55
C SER A 26 -0.80 -5.50 -1.73
N PHE A 27 -0.44 -4.25 -1.44
CA PHE A 27 -1.22 -3.07 -1.75
C PHE A 27 -0.70 -2.47 -3.05
N ASN A 28 -1.58 -2.42 -4.04
CA ASN A 28 -1.25 -1.93 -5.37
C ASN A 28 -1.79 -0.52 -5.52
N PHE A 29 -0.94 0.40 -5.94
CA PHE A 29 -1.26 1.80 -6.11
C PHE A 29 -1.10 2.20 -7.57
N SER A 30 -1.99 3.04 -8.08
CA SER A 30 -1.86 3.58 -9.44
C SER A 30 -0.90 4.78 -9.53
N GLY A 31 -0.35 5.23 -8.40
CA GLY A 31 0.53 6.39 -8.30
C GLY A 31 0.09 7.40 -7.24
N THR A 32 0.82 8.50 -7.15
CA THR A 32 0.56 9.70 -6.33
C THR A 32 0.56 10.95 -7.23
N PRO A 33 0.05 12.11 -6.78
CA PRO A 33 0.16 13.37 -7.53
C PRO A 33 1.60 13.75 -7.92
N HIS A 34 2.59 13.29 -7.15
CA HIS A 34 4.02 13.56 -7.38
C HIS A 34 4.77 12.42 -8.08
N LYS A 35 4.14 11.25 -8.22
CA LYS A 35 4.71 10.06 -8.86
C LYS A 35 3.60 9.29 -9.56
N LEU A 36 3.42 9.57 -10.85
CA LEU A 36 2.32 9.03 -11.66
C LEU A 36 2.46 7.54 -12.01
N GLU A 37 3.59 6.92 -11.68
CA GLU A 37 3.83 5.51 -11.97
C GLU A 37 3.22 4.60 -10.89
N PRO A 38 2.61 3.46 -11.28
CA PRO A 38 2.16 2.45 -10.35
C PRO A 38 3.30 1.92 -9.47
N PHE A 39 2.93 1.49 -8.28
CA PHE A 39 3.86 0.86 -7.36
C PHE A 39 3.10 -0.05 -6.40
N THR A 40 3.86 -0.96 -5.78
CA THR A 40 3.35 -1.95 -4.85
C THR A 40 4.06 -1.84 -3.50
N VAL A 41 3.29 -1.94 -2.42
CA VAL A 41 3.80 -2.18 -1.07
C VAL A 41 3.45 -3.62 -0.68
N THR A 42 4.46 -4.42 -0.33
CA THR A 42 4.27 -5.82 0.06
C THR A 42 4.63 -6.01 1.52
N PHE A 43 3.70 -6.56 2.30
CA PHE A 43 3.89 -7.01 3.68
C PHE A 43 4.16 -8.52 3.67
N TYR A 44 5.12 -8.96 4.47
CA TYR A 44 5.50 -10.39 4.54
C TYR A 44 5.19 -10.96 5.92
N SER A 45 4.90 -12.26 5.97
CA SER A 45 4.56 -12.97 7.22
C SER A 45 3.39 -12.30 7.95
N VAL A 46 2.37 -11.88 7.20
CA VAL A 46 1.20 -11.19 7.74
C VAL A 46 0.45 -12.10 8.71
N THR A 47 0.20 -11.60 9.92
CA THR A 47 -0.57 -12.29 10.95
C THR A 47 -1.99 -11.75 11.06
N GLU A 48 -2.20 -10.50 10.69
CA GLU A 48 -3.51 -9.85 10.71
C GLU A 48 -3.65 -8.87 9.54
N LEU A 49 -4.82 -8.88 8.89
CA LEU A 49 -5.25 -7.91 7.89
C LEU A 49 -6.69 -7.53 8.19
N LEU A 50 -6.92 -6.24 8.48
CA LEU A 50 -8.25 -5.67 8.67
C LEU A 50 -8.53 -4.65 7.57
N ILE A 51 -9.54 -4.91 6.75
CA ILE A 51 -10.06 -3.98 5.75
C ILE A 51 -11.52 -3.70 6.14
N PRO A 52 -11.79 -2.62 6.89
CA PRO A 52 -13.16 -2.25 7.19
C PRO A 52 -13.88 -1.82 5.89
N ALA A 53 -15.22 -1.80 5.95
CA ALA A 53 -16.09 -1.28 4.90
C ALA A 53 -17.25 -0.52 5.57
N SER A 54 -16.89 0.41 6.47
CA SER A 54 -17.85 1.12 7.31
C SER A 54 -18.79 1.97 6.47
N TYR A 55 -20.07 1.97 6.82
CA TYR A 55 -21.06 2.84 6.18
C TYR A 55 -21.17 4.17 6.96
N PRO A 56 -21.19 5.33 6.28
CA PRO A 56 -21.05 5.51 4.83
C PRO A 56 -19.58 5.45 4.38
N TRP A 57 -19.33 4.76 3.27
CA TRP A 57 -18.01 4.75 2.65
C TRP A 57 -17.90 5.92 1.65
N GLY A 58 -16.94 6.82 1.84
CA GLY A 58 -16.67 7.90 0.89
C GLY A 58 -16.11 7.37 -0.44
N SER A 59 -16.41 8.02 -1.57
CA SER A 59 -15.99 7.54 -2.90
C SER A 59 -14.48 7.60 -3.18
N SER A 60 -13.69 8.19 -2.28
CA SER A 60 -12.24 8.31 -2.46
C SER A 60 -11.53 6.97 -2.23
N VAL A 61 -10.58 6.67 -3.11
CA VAL A 61 -9.65 5.54 -2.98
C VAL A 61 -8.24 6.00 -2.60
N SER A 62 -8.10 7.28 -2.26
CA SER A 62 -6.81 7.89 -1.95
C SER A 62 -6.45 7.72 -0.48
N VAL A 63 -5.16 7.55 -0.23
CA VAL A 63 -4.58 7.48 1.10
C VAL A 63 -4.52 8.88 1.69
N LEU A 64 -5.07 9.02 2.90
CA LEU A 64 -4.92 10.21 3.71
C LEU A 64 -3.57 10.16 4.45
N GLU A 65 -3.25 9.02 5.04
CA GLU A 65 -2.05 8.88 5.86
C GLU A 65 -1.59 7.43 5.94
N PHE A 66 -0.27 7.22 6.00
CA PHE A 66 0.33 5.95 6.35
C PHE A 66 1.11 6.09 7.64
N ARG A 67 0.98 5.12 8.56
CA ARG A 67 1.76 5.06 9.80
C ARG A 67 2.30 3.66 10.03
N GLU A 68 3.56 3.58 10.43
CA GLU A 68 4.12 2.42 11.12
C GLU A 68 4.07 2.72 12.62
N LYS A 69 3.09 2.12 13.31
CA LYS A 69 3.09 2.05 14.76
C LYS A 69 3.98 0.85 15.11
N GLY A 70 4.98 1.04 15.97
CA GLY A 70 5.97 -0.01 16.26
C GLY A 70 5.38 -1.39 16.54
N GLU A 71 6.23 -2.43 16.56
CA GLU A 71 5.81 -3.85 16.64
C GLU A 71 5.20 -4.43 15.35
N GLY A 72 5.47 -3.80 14.19
CA GLY A 72 5.02 -4.31 12.90
C GLY A 72 3.55 -4.01 12.58
N LEU A 73 2.97 -3.00 13.24
CA LEU A 73 1.63 -2.53 12.98
C LEU A 73 1.64 -1.41 11.95
N TYR A 74 1.06 -1.68 10.79
CA TYR A 74 0.91 -0.71 9.71
C TYR A 74 -0.55 -0.26 9.60
N GLU A 75 -0.75 1.06 9.59
CA GLU A 75 -2.05 1.68 9.41
C GLU A 75 -2.06 2.53 8.14
N LEU A 76 -3.08 2.32 7.32
CA LEU A 76 -3.35 3.08 6.11
C LEU A 76 -4.72 3.75 6.27
N ALA A 77 -4.71 5.03 6.65
CA ALA A 77 -5.92 5.84 6.73
C ALA A 77 -6.34 6.25 5.31
N MET A 78 -7.56 5.90 4.93
CA MET A 78 -8.17 6.23 3.65
C MET A 78 -8.94 7.54 3.76
N GLN A 79 -8.93 8.34 2.70
CA GLN A 79 -9.74 9.57 2.63
C GLN A 79 -11.24 9.29 2.62
N SER A 80 -11.66 8.05 2.33
CA SER A 80 -13.04 7.60 2.46
C SER A 80 -13.54 7.55 3.92
N GLY A 81 -12.63 7.58 4.90
CA GLY A 81 -12.92 7.57 6.34
C GLY A 81 -12.44 6.33 7.08
N ASP A 82 -12.12 5.25 6.35
CA ASP A 82 -11.73 3.98 6.94
C ASP A 82 -10.21 3.84 7.10
N THR A 83 -9.78 3.03 8.07
CA THR A 83 -8.36 2.71 8.30
C THR A 83 -8.12 1.23 8.06
N ILE A 84 -7.29 0.92 7.07
CA ILE A 84 -6.83 -0.44 6.80
C ILE A 84 -5.64 -0.73 7.74
N THR A 85 -5.62 -1.92 8.32
CA THR A 85 -4.58 -2.32 9.28
C THR A 85 -3.92 -3.62 8.85
N VAL A 86 -2.58 -3.67 8.94
CA VAL A 86 -1.79 -4.87 8.68
C VAL A 86 -0.82 -5.09 9.83
N VAL A 87 -0.76 -6.31 10.38
CA VAL A 87 0.27 -6.72 11.33
C VAL A 87 1.25 -7.65 10.61
N ALA A 88 2.49 -7.19 10.46
CA ALA A 88 3.58 -7.90 9.79
C ALA A 88 4.94 -7.46 10.33
N PRO A 89 5.95 -8.35 10.44
CA PRO A 89 7.28 -7.98 10.92
C PRO A 89 8.05 -7.03 9.99
N ASN A 90 7.71 -6.99 8.70
CA ASN A 90 8.35 -6.12 7.72
C ASN A 90 7.48 -5.90 6.47
N CYS A 91 7.85 -4.88 5.71
CA CYS A 91 7.30 -4.60 4.39
C CYS A 91 8.40 -4.12 3.42
N SER A 92 8.10 -4.19 2.12
CA SER A 92 8.94 -3.67 1.05
C SER A 92 8.14 -2.77 0.11
N PHE A 93 8.85 -1.83 -0.51
CA PHE A 93 8.30 -0.94 -1.54
C PHE A 93 8.95 -1.28 -2.89
N LYS A 94 8.13 -1.46 -3.92
CA LYS A 94 8.58 -1.69 -5.30
C LYS A 94 7.85 -0.75 -6.26
N ALA A 95 8.60 0.05 -7.00
CA ALA A 95 8.04 0.79 -8.14
C ALA A 95 7.83 -0.17 -9.32
N ASP A 96 6.67 -0.10 -9.96
CA ASP A 96 6.43 -0.84 -11.20
C ASP A 96 7.01 0.00 -12.34
N GLY A 97 8.34 -0.05 -12.48
CA GLY A 97 9.05 0.68 -13.51
C GLY A 97 8.60 0.22 -14.89
N CYS A 98 8.30 1.18 -15.77
CA CYS A 98 8.23 0.92 -17.19
C CYS A 98 9.67 0.73 -17.72
N ALA A 99 10.26 -0.45 -17.47
CA ALA A 99 11.45 -0.91 -18.18
C ALA A 99 11.02 -1.71 -19.41
N ALA A 100 10.44 -1.03 -20.39
CA ALA A 100 10.19 -1.57 -21.71
C ALA A 100 10.65 -0.56 -22.78
N ALA A 101 11.96 -0.44 -22.94
CA ALA A 101 12.56 -0.01 -24.19
C ALA A 101 13.81 -0.87 -24.43
N GLN A 102 13.59 -2.02 -25.08
CA GLN A 102 14.63 -2.67 -25.88
C GLN A 102 15.17 -1.65 -26.88
N LEU A 103 16.45 -1.33 -26.78
CA LEU A 103 17.27 -0.89 -27.92
C LEU A 103 18.70 -1.36 -27.67
N GLN A 104 18.93 -2.65 -27.92
CA GLN A 104 20.23 -3.09 -28.45
C GLN A 104 20.17 -2.87 -29.96
N ARG A 105 21.02 -1.98 -30.45
CA ARG A 105 21.57 -2.00 -31.81
C ARG A 105 23.07 -1.86 -31.70
#